data_AF-A0A183JRD7-F1
#
_entry.id   AF-A0A183JRD7-F1
#
_cell.length_a   1.000
_cell.length_b   1.000
_cell.length_c   1.000
_cell.angle_alpha   90.00
_cell.angle_beta   90.00
_cell.angle_gamma   90.00
#
_symmetry.space_group_name_H-M   'P 1'
#
loop_
_entity.id
_entity.type
_entity.pdbx_description
1 polymer ?
#
loop_
_entity_poly.entity_id
_entity_poly.type
_entity_poly.pdbx_seq_one_letter_code
_entity_poly.pdbx_strand_id
1 'polypeptide(L)'
;MNHLQNGSPALDMKRIEAAKANRQLQLENWRNYERQMQISDKHPKKIRPRKSYHLNVKFTDNCVLLDATLRGDCEEGEFLLFQIIIEKFFIRFLRQLSLFV
;
A
#
# COMPACT_ATOMS: atom_id res chain seq x y z
N MET A 1 53.30 -10.31 -19.00
CA MET A 1 53.02 -9.87 -17.61
C MET A 1 52.42 -8.48 -17.68
N ASN A 2 51.08 -8.36 -17.60
CA ASN A 2 50.40 -7.07 -17.63
C ASN A 2 49.90 -6.75 -16.23
N HIS A 3 50.36 -5.62 -15.71
CA HIS A 3 50.12 -5.13 -14.36
C HIS A 3 48.62 -4.91 -14.12
N LEU A 4 48.01 -5.78 -13.32
CA LEU A 4 46.78 -5.44 -12.58
C LEU A 4 47.17 -4.40 -11.52
N GLN A 5 47.05 -3.11 -11.86
CA GLN A 5 47.18 -2.04 -10.86
C GLN A 5 45.86 -1.89 -10.10
N ASN A 6 45.85 -2.55 -8.94
CA ASN A 6 45.27 -2.14 -7.66
C ASN A 6 44.28 -0.97 -7.67
N GLY A 7 43.08 -1.23 -7.14
CA GLY A 7 42.02 -0.24 -6.99
C GLY A 7 42.34 0.91 -6.04
N SER A 8 41.68 2.03 -6.30
CA SER A 8 41.25 2.98 -5.29
C SER A 8 39.88 3.56 -5.70
N PRO A 9 38.90 3.60 -4.78
CA PRO A 9 37.50 3.94 -5.02
C PRO A 9 37.33 5.47 -4.93
N ALA A 10 38.07 6.21 -5.75
CA ALA A 10 37.79 7.62 -5.93
C ALA A 10 36.49 7.71 -6.73
N LEU A 11 35.37 7.66 -6.01
CA LEU A 11 34.07 8.10 -6.50
C LEU A 11 34.31 9.40 -7.27
N ASP A 12 34.14 9.33 -8.59
CA ASP A 12 34.30 10.49 -9.45
C ASP A 12 33.30 11.55 -8.95
N MET A 13 33.82 12.56 -8.25
CA MET A 13 33.02 13.56 -7.57
C MET A 13 32.06 14.23 -8.55
N LYS A 14 32.44 14.35 -9.82
CA LYS A 14 31.58 14.87 -10.89
C LYS A 14 30.38 13.95 -11.15
N ARG A 15 30.57 12.62 -11.11
CA ARG A 15 29.49 11.65 -11.24
C ARG A 15 28.56 11.67 -10.04
N ILE A 16 29.09 11.89 -8.83
CA ILE A 16 28.26 12.07 -7.62
C ILE A 16 27.44 13.36 -7.73
N GLU A 17 28.07 14.48 -8.08
CA GLU A 17 27.41 15.77 -8.19
C GLU A 17 26.32 15.76 -9.27
N ALA A 18 26.60 15.14 -10.42
CA ALA A 18 25.61 14.93 -11.46
C ALA A 18 24.44 14.05 -10.97
N ALA A 19 24.72 12.97 -10.24
CA ALA A 19 23.67 12.13 -9.66
C ALA A 19 22.81 12.89 -8.64
N LYS A 20 23.42 13.75 -7.81
CA LYS A 20 22.71 14.63 -6.87
C LYS A 20 21.82 15.64 -7.59
N ALA A 21 22.35 16.31 -8.62
CA ALA A 21 21.60 17.27 -9.43
C ALA A 21 20.40 16.60 -10.14
N ASN A 22 20.62 15.43 -10.73
CA ASN A 22 19.56 14.64 -11.35
C ASN A 22 18.49 14.21 -10.35
N ARG A 23 18.90 13.76 -9.16
CA ARG A 23 17.95 13.39 -8.10
C ARG A 23 17.15 14.59 -7.63
N GLN A 24 17.78 15.75 -7.50
CA GLN A 24 17.09 16.99 -7.11
C GLN A 24 16.03 17.38 -8.15
N LEU A 25 16.37 17.33 -9.44
CA LEU A 25 15.43 17.60 -10.53
C LEU A 25 14.26 16.61 -10.54
N GLN A 26 14.51 15.32 -10.31
CA GLN A 26 13.45 14.32 -10.20
C GLN A 26 12.47 14.61 -9.06
N LEU A 27 12.97 15.03 -7.89
CA LEU A 27 12.14 15.39 -6.74
C LEU A 27 11.32 16.66 -6.99
N GLU A 28 11.86 17.63 -7.73
CA GLU A 28 11.12 18.82 -8.13
C GLU A 28 9.99 18.49 -9.11
N ASN A 29 10.29 17.68 -10.14
CA ASN A 29 9.29 17.20 -11.08
C ASN A 29 8.19 16.39 -10.39
N TRP A 30 8.54 15.55 -9.40
CA TRP A 30 7.58 14.81 -8.59
C TRP A 30 6.63 15.73 -7.82
N ARG A 31 7.15 16.77 -7.14
CA ARG A 31 6.33 17.75 -6.42
C ARG A 31 5.40 18.53 -7.37
N ASN A 32 5.86 18.86 -8.57
CA ASN A 32 5.03 19.53 -9.56
C ASN A 32 3.92 18.63 -10.08
N TYR A 33 4.21 17.35 -10.35
CA TYR A 33 3.21 16.36 -10.72
C TYR A 33 2.15 16.18 -9.64
N GLU A 34 2.55 16.01 -8.38
CA GLU A 34 1.62 15.86 -7.25
C GLU A 34 0.70 17.09 -7.10
N ARG A 35 1.26 18.30 -7.24
CA ARG A 35 0.47 19.54 -7.22
C ARG A 35 -0.57 19.56 -8.35
N GLN A 36 -0.19 19.15 -9.55
CA GLN A 36 -1.11 19.08 -10.69
C GLN A 36 -2.22 18.03 -10.49
N MET A 37 -1.86 16.86 -9.95
CA MET A 37 -2.81 15.79 -9.63
C MET A 37 -3.86 16.27 -8.61
N GLN A 38 -3.42 16.92 -7.53
CA GLN A 38 -4.33 17.50 -6.53
C GLN A 38 -5.23 18.61 -7.09
N ILE A 39 -4.76 19.40 -8.06
CA ILE A 39 -5.59 20.41 -8.73
C ILE A 39 -6.65 19.73 -9.60
N SER A 40 -6.31 18.63 -10.29
CA SER A 40 -7.26 17.87 -11.10
C SER A 40 -8.33 17.15 -10.27
N ASP A 41 -7.99 16.68 -9.07
CA ASP A 41 -8.92 16.02 -8.14
C ASP A 41 -9.84 16.98 -7.38
N LYS A 42 -9.47 18.28 -7.30
CA LYS A 42 -10.28 19.33 -6.67
C LYS A 42 -11.47 19.81 -7.50
N HIS A 43 -11.67 19.31 -8.72
CA HIS A 43 -12.95 19.54 -9.38
C HIS A 43 -14.05 18.83 -8.60
N PRO A 44 -15.07 19.54 -8.08
CA PRO A 44 -16.17 18.91 -7.38
C PRO A 44 -16.98 18.11 -8.41
N LYS A 45 -16.59 16.85 -8.60
CA LYS A 45 -17.47 15.87 -9.24
C LYS A 45 -18.70 15.81 -8.35
N LYS A 46 -19.78 16.39 -8.87
CA LYS A 46 -21.15 16.35 -8.34
C LYS A 46 -21.34 15.13 -7.44
N ILE A 47 -21.86 15.37 -6.24
CA ILE A 47 -22.32 14.39 -5.25
C ILE A 47 -23.04 13.25 -5.97
N ARG A 48 -22.27 12.24 -6.37
CA ARG A 48 -22.76 10.92 -6.73
C ARG A 48 -22.41 10.10 -5.50
N PRO A 49 -23.34 9.29 -4.96
CA PRO A 49 -23.01 8.38 -3.88
C PRO A 49 -21.75 7.66 -4.35
N ARG A 50 -20.69 7.79 -3.55
CA ARG A 50 -19.35 7.27 -3.80
C ARG A 50 -19.55 5.81 -4.15
N LYS A 51 -19.62 5.49 -5.46
CA LYS A 51 -19.73 4.11 -5.93
C LYS A 51 -18.59 3.41 -5.21
N SER A 52 -18.93 2.43 -4.38
CA SER A 52 -17.95 1.60 -3.69
C SER A 52 -16.88 1.29 -4.71
N TYR A 53 -15.69 1.87 -4.56
CA TYR A 53 -14.57 1.46 -5.39
C TYR A 53 -14.47 -0.03 -5.15
N HIS A 54 -14.74 -0.85 -6.17
CA HIS A 54 -14.58 -2.29 -6.06
C HIS A 54 -13.09 -2.50 -5.83
N LEU A 55 -12.71 -2.58 -4.56
CA LEU A 55 -11.38 -2.97 -4.13
C LEU A 55 -11.27 -4.45 -4.50
N ASN A 56 -10.82 -4.68 -5.74
CA ASN A 56 -10.62 -6.01 -6.29
C ASN A 56 -9.44 -6.72 -5.63
N VAL A 57 -8.57 -5.97 -4.95
CA VAL A 57 -7.47 -6.48 -4.16
C VAL A 57 -7.93 -6.58 -2.71
N LYS A 58 -7.95 -7.79 -2.18
CA LYS A 58 -8.20 -8.08 -0.78
C LYS A 58 -7.00 -8.82 -0.19
N PHE A 59 -6.61 -8.43 1.01
CA PHE A 59 -5.64 -9.17 1.81
C PHE A 59 -6.36 -10.24 2.63
N THR A 60 -5.65 -11.30 3.00
CA THR A 60 -6.20 -12.34 3.87
C THR A 60 -6.52 -11.78 5.25
N ASP A 61 -7.68 -12.10 5.82
CA ASP A 61 -8.20 -11.49 7.06
C ASP A 61 -7.22 -11.57 8.23
N ASN A 62 -6.48 -12.68 8.36
CA ASN A 62 -5.47 -12.83 9.41
C ASN A 62 -4.35 -11.79 9.31
N CYS A 63 -3.93 -11.44 8.09
CA CYS A 63 -2.89 -10.43 7.89
C CYS A 63 -3.41 -9.03 8.22
N VAL A 64 -4.65 -8.72 7.85
CA VAL A 64 -5.28 -7.43 8.15
C VAL A 64 -5.50 -7.29 9.65
N LEU A 65 -5.96 -8.34 10.32
CA LEU A 65 -6.17 -8.35 11.77
C LEU A 65 -4.86 -8.17 12.55
N LEU A 66 -3.80 -8.88 12.13
CA LEU A 66 -2.48 -8.72 12.74
C LEU A 66 -1.94 -7.31 12.55
N ASP A 67 -2.07 -6.74 11.34
CA ASP A 67 -1.65 -5.38 11.04
C ASP A 67 -2.41 -4.33 11.86
N ALA A 68 -3.74 -4.45 11.95
CA ALA A 68 -4.58 -3.57 12.78
C ALA A 68 -4.16 -3.62 14.26
N THR A 69 -3.86 -4.83 14.76
CA THR A 69 -3.36 -5.03 16.13
C THR A 69 -2.01 -4.36 16.34
N LEU A 70 -1.08 -4.47 15.38
CA LEU A 70 0.24 -3.84 15.44
C LEU A 70 0.17 -2.31 15.36
N ARG A 71 -0.78 -1.77 14.59
CA ARG A 71 -1.06 -0.32 14.53
C ARG A 71 -1.73 0.22 15.79
N GLY A 72 -2.23 -0.65 16.68
CA GLY A 72 -3.03 -0.26 17.83
C GLY A 72 -4.43 0.23 17.45
N ASP A 73 -4.94 -0.17 16.28
CA ASP A 73 -6.27 0.18 15.80
C ASP A 73 -7.31 -0.81 16.36
N CYS A 74 -7.75 -0.55 17.59
CA CYS A 74 -8.68 -1.43 18.31
C CYS A 74 -10.05 -1.52 17.63
N GLU A 75 -10.55 -0.42 17.05
CA GLU A 75 -11.86 -0.41 16.37
C GLU A 75 -11.82 -1.30 15.12
N GLU A 76 -10.76 -1.20 14.31
CA GLU A 76 -10.57 -2.05 13.13
C GLU A 76 -10.38 -3.53 13.54
N GLY A 77 -9.59 -3.78 14.60
CA GLY A 77 -9.35 -5.12 15.12
C GLY A 77 -10.62 -5.83 15.61
N GLU A 78 -11.47 -5.13 16.37
CA GLU A 78 -12.75 -5.67 16.86
C GLU A 78 -13.72 -5.99 15.71
N PHE A 79 -13.81 -5.09 14.73
CA PHE A 79 -14.64 -5.30 13.56
C PHE A 79 -14.22 -6.55 12.77
N LEU A 80 -12.91 -6.70 12.51
CA LEU A 80 -12.37 -7.86 11.79
C LEU A 80 -12.58 -9.16 12.56
N LEU A 81 -12.38 -9.16 13.88
CA LEU A 81 -12.65 -10.32 14.74
C LEU A 81 -14.12 -10.74 14.67
N PHE A 82 -15.03 -9.78 14.79
CA PHE A 82 -16.47 -10.04 14.72
C PHE A 82 -16.86 -10.63 13.37
N GLN A 83 -16.33 -10.08 12.27
CA GLN A 83 -16.58 -10.59 10.93
C GLN A 83 -16.10 -12.05 10.76
N ILE A 84 -14.86 -12.35 11.17
CA ILE A 84 -14.29 -13.71 11.09
C ILE A 84 -15.12 -14.71 11.91
N ILE A 85 -15.57 -14.32 13.10
CA ILE A 85 -16.38 -15.17 13.99
C ILE A 85 -17.74 -15.45 13.35
N ILE A 86 -18.42 -14.43 12.82
CA ILE A 86 -19.72 -14.59 12.16
C ILE A 86 -19.61 -15.51 10.96
N GLU A 87 -18.62 -15.31 10.09
CA GLU A 87 -18.46 -16.14 8.90
C GLU A 87 -18.25 -17.62 9.28
N LYS A 88 -17.39 -17.88 10.26
CA LYS A 88 -17.17 -19.25 10.76
C LYS A 88 -18.42 -19.86 11.39
N PHE A 89 -19.14 -19.08 12.19
CA PHE A 89 -20.37 -19.54 12.82
C PHE A 89 -21.46 -19.83 11.78
N PHE A 90 -21.65 -18.93 10.83
CA PHE A 90 -22.62 -19.05 9.75
C PHE A 90 -22.33 -20.27 8.86
N ILE A 91 -21.07 -20.47 8.46
CA ILE A 91 -20.66 -21.67 7.69
C ILE A 91 -20.95 -22.94 8.48
N ARG A 92 -20.67 -22.96 9.79
CA ARG A 92 -20.93 -24.11 10.65
C ARG A 92 -22.43 -24.38 10.80
N PHE A 93 -23.25 -23.34 10.93
CA PHE A 93 -24.71 -23.43 10.98
C PHE A 93 -25.29 -23.98 9.66
N LEU A 94 -24.84 -23.45 8.52
CA LEU A 94 -25.25 -23.95 7.20
C LEU A 94 -24.89 -25.44 6.99
N ARG A 95 -23.70 -25.87 7.43
CA ARG A 95 -23.30 -27.28 7.36
C ARG A 95 -24.17 -28.19 8.22
N GLN A 96 -24.65 -27.72 9.37
CA GLN A 96 -25.58 -28.52 10.16
C GLN A 96 -26.93 -28.65 9.47
N LEU A 97 -27.48 -27.56 8.92
CA LEU A 97 -28.74 -27.60 8.17
C LEU A 97 -28.68 -28.52 6.94
N SER A 98 -27.55 -28.56 6.22
CA SER A 98 -27.40 -29.45 5.05
C SER A 98 -27.28 -30.93 5.39
N LEU A 99 -27.05 -31.30 6.66
CA LEU A 99 -27.04 -32.70 7.11
C LEU A 99 -28.44 -33.18 7.54
N PHE A 100 -29.43 -32.29 7.59
CA PHE A 100 -30.83 -32.59 7.93
C PHE A 100 -31.76 -32.67 6.71
N VAL A 101 -31.23 -32.51 5.48
CA VAL A 101 -31.92 -32.72 4.20
C VAL A 101 -31.25 -33.88 3.48
#